data_AF-A0A1C4T039-F1
#
_entry.id   AF-A0A1C4T039-F1
#
_cell.length_a   1.000
_cell.length_b   1.000
_cell.length_c   1.000
_cell.angle_alpha   90.00
_cell.angle_beta   90.00
_cell.angle_gamma   90.00
#
_symmetry.space_group_name_H-M   'P 1'
#
loop_
_entity.id
_entity.type
_entity.pdbx_description
1 polymer ?
#
loop_
_entity_poly.entity_id
_entity_poly.type
_entity_poly.pdbx_seq_one_letter_code
_entity_poly.pdbx_strand_id
1 'polypeptide(L)'
;MSHRNARLTVHGRRLLVERVRSGRPVAHVAAEMGISRATAHKWVRRWRSEGDAGLADRSSRPRTTPHRTPAAVEARACQLRRTRKLGAARIGPILGVPTSTVHRILTRHGLNRLSFLDRPTGQVIRRYERERPGKLLHVDVKKLGRIPDGGGHKVLGRKAGRTTRSGMGFDYVHSAVDDHSRLAYSEIHPDEKAAICAGFLRRAAAFFQTTGIDRIERVLTDNAWPYRKSFAWQQALADLGAAGCSTNGPTSGPTPATPNAPPPWQTSCTPTTTTAATPHAAASHPSAV
;
A
#
# COMPACT_ATOMS: atom_id res chain seq x y z
N MET A 1 11.46 -19.90 1.12
CA MET A 1 11.12 -21.14 1.86
C MET A 1 11.92 -22.29 1.29
N SER A 2 12.54 -23.10 2.14
CA SER A 2 13.27 -24.30 1.70
C SER A 2 12.25 -25.36 1.25
N HIS A 3 12.53 -26.07 0.16
CA HIS A 3 11.66 -27.12 -0.35
C HIS A 3 11.53 -28.26 0.69
N ARG A 4 10.36 -28.92 0.77
CA ARG A 4 10.13 -30.01 1.75
C ARG A 4 11.15 -31.16 1.68
N ASN A 5 11.75 -31.37 0.51
CA ASN A 5 12.77 -32.40 0.25
C ASN A 5 14.22 -31.85 0.30
N ALA A 6 14.44 -30.65 0.82
CA ALA A 6 15.79 -30.07 0.88
C ALA A 6 16.64 -30.82 1.92
N ARG A 7 17.63 -31.59 1.44
CA ARG A 7 18.56 -32.36 2.29
C ARG A 7 19.37 -31.48 3.27
N LEU A 8 19.55 -30.20 2.97
CA LEU A 8 20.25 -29.23 3.82
C LEU A 8 19.46 -27.93 3.95
N THR A 9 18.59 -27.88 4.95
CA THR A 9 18.07 -26.63 5.50
C THR A 9 19.15 -25.89 6.30
N VAL A 10 18.92 -24.64 6.70
CA VAL A 10 19.84 -23.90 7.60
C VAL A 10 20.08 -24.69 8.89
N HIS A 11 19.04 -25.31 9.44
CA HIS A 11 19.14 -26.20 10.59
C HIS A 11 20.05 -27.41 10.32
N GLY A 12 19.85 -28.12 9.20
CA GLY A 12 20.72 -29.24 8.83
C GLY A 12 22.19 -28.84 8.65
N ARG A 13 22.46 -27.65 8.11
CA ARG A 13 23.83 -27.12 7.99
C ARG A 13 24.46 -26.79 9.35
N ARG A 14 23.67 -26.35 10.33
CA ARG A 14 24.14 -26.13 11.70
C ARG A 14 24.49 -27.46 12.38
N LEU A 15 23.64 -28.48 12.23
CA LEU A 15 23.90 -29.83 12.73
C LEU A 15 25.17 -30.44 12.12
N LEU A 16 25.38 -30.25 10.81
CA LEU A 16 26.63 -30.63 10.13
C LEU A 16 27.85 -30.00 10.82
N VAL A 17 27.80 -28.68 11.07
CA VAL A 17 28.89 -27.94 11.71
C VAL A 17 29.13 -28.44 13.14
N GLU A 18 28.07 -28.60 13.93
CA GLU A 18 28.15 -29.07 15.31
C GLU A 18 28.82 -30.45 15.41
N ARG A 19 28.40 -31.41 14.57
CA ARG A 19 29.01 -32.74 14.51
C ARG A 19 30.47 -32.70 14.11
N VAL A 20 30.86 -31.79 13.20
CA VAL A 20 32.26 -31.60 12.83
C VAL A 20 33.06 -30.95 13.97
N ARG A 21 32.45 -30.01 14.72
CA ARG A 21 33.08 -29.38 15.89
C ARG A 21 33.28 -30.33 17.05
N SER A 22 32.45 -31.36 17.19
CA SER A 22 32.62 -32.41 18.18
C SER A 22 33.74 -33.42 17.83
N GLY A 23 34.68 -33.04 16.95
CA GLY A 23 35.84 -33.84 16.56
C GLY A 23 35.59 -34.87 15.44
N ARG A 24 34.37 -34.95 14.89
CA ARG A 24 34.05 -35.97 13.87
C ARG A 24 34.61 -35.59 12.49
N PRO A 25 35.19 -36.53 11.73
CA PRO A 25 35.66 -36.26 10.38
C PRO A 25 34.54 -35.80 9.44
N VAL A 26 34.79 -34.73 8.67
CA VAL A 26 33.81 -34.13 7.73
C VAL A 26 33.25 -35.17 6.74
N ALA A 27 34.08 -36.13 6.31
CA ALA A 27 33.67 -37.17 5.38
C ALA A 27 32.59 -38.11 5.95
N HIS A 28 32.68 -38.47 7.23
CA HIS A 28 31.70 -39.35 7.88
C HIS A 28 30.38 -38.61 8.08
N VAL A 29 30.43 -37.37 8.57
CA VAL A 29 29.22 -36.55 8.75
C VAL A 29 28.54 -36.26 7.40
N ALA A 30 29.30 -36.02 6.34
CA ALA A 30 28.76 -35.84 4.99
C ALA A 30 28.00 -37.07 4.49
N ALA A 31 28.54 -38.28 4.70
CA ALA A 31 27.91 -39.53 4.31
C ALA A 31 26.60 -39.77 5.08
N GLU A 32 26.61 -39.59 6.41
CA GLU A 32 25.41 -39.72 7.26
C GLU A 32 24.29 -38.75 6.88
N MET A 33 24.65 -37.55 6.43
CA MET A 33 23.70 -36.53 6.02
C MET A 33 23.32 -36.63 4.53
N GLY A 34 23.83 -37.63 3.80
CA GLY A 34 23.49 -37.86 2.39
C GLY A 34 23.92 -36.74 1.45
N ILE A 35 25.06 -36.09 1.74
CA ILE A 35 25.61 -34.96 0.97
C ILE A 35 27.06 -35.23 0.52
N SER A 36 27.52 -34.54 -0.52
CA SER A 36 28.91 -34.67 -0.97
C SER A 36 29.89 -34.03 0.02
N ARG A 37 31.11 -34.61 0.11
CA ARG A 37 32.20 -34.06 0.93
C ARG A 37 32.51 -32.60 0.60
N ALA A 38 32.51 -32.24 -0.69
CA ALA A 38 32.71 -30.87 -1.15
C ALA A 38 31.64 -29.90 -0.60
N THR A 39 30.38 -30.33 -0.56
CA THR A 39 29.27 -29.54 0.02
C THR A 39 29.46 -29.37 1.52
N ALA A 40 29.85 -30.43 2.22
CA ALA A 40 30.11 -30.37 3.66
C ALA A 40 31.27 -29.41 4.00
N HIS A 41 32.40 -29.53 3.29
CA HIS A 41 33.54 -28.61 3.46
C HIS A 41 33.19 -27.16 3.12
N LYS A 42 32.36 -26.91 2.10
CA LYS A 42 31.87 -25.57 1.78
C LYS A 42 31.15 -24.94 2.97
N TRP A 43 30.22 -25.67 3.60
CA TRP A 43 29.44 -25.14 4.72
C TRP A 43 30.28 -24.96 5.98
N VAL A 44 31.16 -25.91 6.30
CA VAL A 44 32.11 -25.77 7.42
C VAL A 44 33.02 -24.57 7.21
N ARG A 45 33.55 -24.36 6.00
CA ARG A 45 34.39 -23.20 5.67
C ARG A 45 33.63 -21.88 5.85
N ARG A 46 32.39 -21.80 5.36
CA ARG A 46 31.55 -20.61 5.53
C ARG A 46 31.24 -20.33 6.99
N TRP A 47 30.92 -21.35 7.78
CA TRP A 47 30.68 -21.16 9.21
C TRP A 47 31.94 -20.69 9.93
N ARG A 48 33.12 -21.22 9.59
CA ARG A 48 34.39 -20.75 10.18
C ARG A 48 34.67 -19.29 9.86
N SER A 49 34.29 -18.80 8.68
CA SER A 49 34.53 -17.41 8.28
C SER A 49 33.46 -16.41 8.72
N GLU A 50 32.19 -16.84 8.80
CA GLU A 50 31.02 -15.96 8.93
C GLU A 50 30.08 -16.36 10.08
N GLY A 51 30.41 -17.40 10.85
CA GLY A 51 29.56 -17.95 11.89
C GLY A 51 28.23 -18.51 11.34
N ASP A 52 27.19 -18.48 12.17
CA ASP A 52 25.86 -18.96 11.79
C ASP A 52 25.25 -18.19 10.60
N ALA A 53 25.60 -16.91 10.43
CA ALA A 53 25.13 -16.11 9.29
C ALA A 53 25.59 -16.71 7.95
N GLY A 54 26.76 -17.34 7.91
CA GLY A 54 27.31 -18.01 6.73
C GLY A 54 26.54 -19.26 6.28
N LEU A 55 25.63 -19.79 7.12
CA LEU A 55 24.81 -20.96 6.81
C LEU A 55 23.53 -20.62 6.04
N ALA A 56 23.17 -19.33 5.96
CA ALA A 56 22.05 -18.87 5.15
C ALA A 56 22.33 -19.07 3.65
N ASP A 57 21.25 -19.25 2.87
CA ASP A 57 21.38 -19.28 1.42
C ASP A 57 21.83 -17.92 0.90
N ARG A 58 22.88 -17.92 0.08
CA ARG A 58 23.26 -16.74 -0.67
C ARG A 58 22.39 -16.63 -1.90
N SER A 59 22.15 -15.41 -2.32
CA SER A 59 21.49 -15.14 -3.60
C SER A 59 22.22 -15.90 -4.72
N SER A 60 21.47 -16.71 -5.46
CA SER A 60 21.98 -17.34 -6.70
C SER A 60 21.98 -16.37 -7.88
N ARG A 61 21.56 -15.11 -7.65
CA ARG A 61 21.58 -14.07 -8.67
C ARG A 61 23.03 -13.74 -9.03
N PRO A 62 23.37 -13.70 -10.33
CA PRO A 62 24.69 -13.25 -10.78
C PRO A 62 25.04 -11.88 -10.18
N ARG A 63 26.30 -11.72 -9.73
CA ARG A 63 26.80 -10.43 -9.22
C ARG A 63 26.83 -9.37 -10.31
N THR A 64 27.09 -9.77 -11.55
CA THR A 64 27.12 -8.92 -12.73
C THR A 64 26.27 -9.53 -13.84
N THR A 65 25.68 -8.68 -14.68
CA THR A 65 24.94 -9.10 -15.88
C THR A 65 25.43 -8.22 -17.03
N PRO A 66 26.42 -8.67 -17.82
CA PRO A 66 27.07 -7.85 -18.83
C PRO A 66 26.10 -7.24 -19.85
N HIS A 67 25.07 -8.00 -20.23
CA HIS A 67 24.02 -7.54 -21.15
C HIS A 67 22.87 -6.79 -20.45
N ARG A 68 23.10 -6.23 -19.25
CA ARG A 68 22.10 -5.40 -18.59
C ARG A 68 21.89 -4.13 -19.42
N THR A 69 20.63 -3.81 -19.68
CA THR A 69 20.26 -2.58 -20.37
C THR A 69 20.91 -1.36 -19.69
N PRO A 70 21.56 -0.45 -20.44
CA PRO A 70 22.17 0.74 -19.88
C PRO A 70 21.19 1.58 -19.06
N ALA A 71 21.65 2.17 -17.95
CA ALA A 71 20.82 2.95 -17.05
C ALA A 71 20.08 4.10 -17.75
N ALA A 72 20.71 4.73 -18.75
CA ALA A 72 20.10 5.79 -19.55
C ALA A 72 18.86 5.31 -20.33
N VAL A 73 18.91 4.10 -20.90
CA VAL A 73 17.77 3.51 -21.63
C VAL A 73 16.66 3.12 -20.65
N GLU A 74 17.01 2.60 -19.46
CA GLU A 74 16.03 2.33 -18.40
C GLU A 74 15.31 3.63 -17.97
N ALA A 75 16.07 4.70 -17.74
CA ALA A 75 15.53 6.00 -17.34
C ALA A 75 14.58 6.56 -18.41
N ARG A 76 14.94 6.46 -19.69
CA ARG A 76 14.10 6.91 -20.82
C ARG A 76 12.81 6.09 -20.94
N ALA A 77 12.87 4.78 -20.70
CA ALA A 77 11.67 3.93 -20.63
C ALA A 77 10.73 4.35 -19.50
N CYS A 78 11.29 4.60 -18.30
CA CYS A 78 10.53 5.11 -17.16
C CYS A 78 9.94 6.49 -17.40
N GLN A 79 10.66 7.38 -18.10
CA GLN A 79 10.18 8.72 -18.46
C GLN A 79 8.99 8.62 -19.42
N LEU A 80 9.13 7.91 -20.55
CA LEU A 80 8.05 7.70 -21.52
C LEU A 80 6.82 7.07 -20.87
N ARG A 81 7.05 6.18 -19.89
CA ARG A 81 5.99 5.58 -19.11
C ARG A 81 5.24 6.59 -18.25
N ARG A 82 5.92 7.49 -17.54
CA ARG A 82 5.29 8.47 -16.66
C ARG A 82 4.64 9.61 -17.43
N THR A 83 5.34 10.18 -18.42
CA THR A 83 4.90 11.39 -19.13
C THR A 83 3.88 11.08 -20.23
N ARG A 84 4.08 9.99 -20.98
CA ARG A 84 3.23 9.64 -22.13
C ARG A 84 2.35 8.42 -21.90
N LYS A 85 2.48 7.73 -20.75
CA LYS A 85 1.69 6.54 -20.39
C LYS A 85 1.72 5.45 -21.46
N LEU A 86 2.86 5.31 -22.13
CA LEU A 86 3.03 4.29 -23.16
C LEU A 86 3.17 2.91 -22.50
N GLY A 87 2.56 1.90 -23.12
CA GLY A 87 2.80 0.50 -22.77
C GLY A 87 4.15 0.02 -23.31
N ALA A 88 4.61 -1.13 -22.80
CA ALA A 88 5.88 -1.71 -23.22
C ALA A 88 5.97 -1.90 -24.76
N ALA A 89 4.87 -2.31 -25.40
CA ALA A 89 4.79 -2.50 -26.85
C ALA A 89 5.00 -1.22 -27.67
N ARG A 90 4.67 -0.04 -27.11
CA ARG A 90 4.93 1.25 -27.77
C ARG A 90 6.31 1.80 -27.43
N ILE A 91 6.79 1.56 -26.21
CA ILE A 91 8.12 2.03 -25.77
C ILE A 91 9.24 1.26 -26.46
N GLY A 92 9.08 -0.06 -26.70
CA GLY A 92 10.11 -0.91 -27.29
C GLY A 92 10.64 -0.37 -28.63
N PRO A 93 9.78 -0.13 -29.64
CA PRO A 93 10.18 0.46 -30.90
C PRO A 93 10.82 1.85 -30.77
N ILE A 94 10.33 2.70 -29.85
CA ILE A 94 10.90 4.05 -29.62
C ILE A 94 12.34 4.00 -29.11
N LEU A 95 12.67 2.97 -28.33
CA LEU A 95 13.98 2.82 -27.69
C LEU A 95 14.89 1.79 -28.36
N GLY A 96 14.42 1.13 -29.42
CA GLY A 96 15.16 0.06 -30.08
C GLY A 96 15.41 -1.17 -29.19
N VAL A 97 14.53 -1.47 -28.23
CA VAL A 97 14.67 -2.62 -27.33
C VAL A 97 13.42 -3.51 -27.35
N PRO A 98 13.55 -4.84 -27.12
CA PRO A 98 12.41 -5.73 -27.10
C PRO A 98 11.35 -5.33 -26.07
N THR A 99 10.07 -5.55 -26.40
CA THR A 99 8.94 -5.30 -25.50
C THR A 99 9.09 -6.00 -24.15
N SER A 100 9.61 -7.23 -24.13
CA SER A 100 9.89 -8.00 -22.91
C SER A 100 10.94 -7.35 -22.02
N THR A 101 11.98 -6.74 -22.63
CA THR A 101 13.01 -5.96 -21.92
C THR A 101 12.40 -4.72 -21.29
N VAL A 102 11.59 -3.96 -22.03
CA VAL A 102 10.86 -2.81 -21.46
C VAL A 102 9.97 -3.24 -20.31
N HIS A 103 9.22 -4.33 -20.46
CA HIS A 103 8.38 -4.83 -19.38
C HIS A 103 9.19 -5.15 -18.12
N ARG A 104 10.33 -5.84 -18.25
CA ARG A 104 11.24 -6.12 -17.13
C ARG A 104 11.79 -4.84 -16.47
N ILE A 105 12.13 -3.83 -17.27
CA ILE A 105 12.56 -2.52 -16.76
C ILE A 105 11.43 -1.90 -15.94
N LEU A 106 10.24 -1.76 -16.52
CA LEU A 106 9.09 -1.15 -15.83
C LEU A 106 8.72 -1.92 -14.56
N THR A 107 8.77 -3.25 -14.56
CA THR A 107 8.51 -4.06 -13.36
C THR A 107 9.53 -3.79 -12.25
N ARG A 108 10.82 -3.70 -12.59
CA ARG A 108 11.88 -3.39 -11.61
C ARG A 108 11.71 -2.01 -10.97
N HIS A 109 11.19 -1.06 -11.74
CA HIS A 109 10.91 0.32 -11.29
C HIS A 109 9.50 0.51 -10.73
N GLY A 110 8.68 -0.55 -10.63
CA GLY A 110 7.31 -0.48 -10.11
C GLY A 110 6.30 0.25 -11.01
N LEU A 111 6.57 0.35 -12.31
CA LEU A 111 5.78 1.11 -13.30
C LEU A 111 5.05 0.23 -14.33
N ASN A 112 5.04 -1.09 -14.16
CA ASN A 112 4.52 -2.04 -15.14
C ASN A 112 3.00 -1.92 -15.39
N ARG A 113 2.21 -1.52 -14.38
CA ARG A 113 0.74 -1.40 -14.50
C ARG A 113 0.31 0.06 -14.69
N LEU A 114 -0.40 0.36 -15.77
CA LEU A 114 -0.89 1.73 -16.05
C LEU A 114 -1.98 2.13 -15.07
N SER A 115 -2.81 1.17 -14.66
CA SER A 115 -3.85 1.36 -13.66
C SER A 115 -3.30 1.78 -12.29
N PHE A 116 -2.00 1.59 -12.06
CA PHE A 116 -1.34 2.02 -10.85
C PHE A 116 -0.72 3.41 -10.99
N LEU A 117 -0.86 4.06 -12.15
CA LEU A 117 -0.38 5.42 -12.36
C LEU A 117 -1.56 6.39 -12.37
N ASP A 118 -1.42 7.46 -11.61
CA ASP A 118 -2.35 8.57 -11.61
C ASP A 118 -2.42 9.17 -13.02
N ARG A 119 -3.64 9.47 -13.49
CA ARG A 119 -3.82 9.92 -14.86
C ARG A 119 -3.24 11.32 -15.06
N PRO A 120 -3.52 12.35 -14.26
CA PRO A 120 -2.89 13.65 -14.48
C PRO A 120 -1.36 13.63 -14.33
N THR A 121 -0.82 13.00 -13.28
CA THR A 121 0.59 13.17 -12.90
C THR A 121 1.52 12.04 -13.37
N GLY A 122 1.00 10.87 -13.70
CA GLY A 122 1.80 9.69 -14.02
C GLY A 122 2.57 9.11 -12.82
N GLN A 123 2.28 9.58 -11.60
CA GLN A 123 2.86 9.05 -10.37
C GLN A 123 2.17 7.75 -9.95
N VAL A 124 2.86 6.90 -9.18
CA VAL A 124 2.24 5.67 -8.66
C VAL A 124 1.16 6.04 -7.65
N ILE A 125 -0.07 5.59 -7.89
CA ILE A 125 -1.22 5.75 -7.00
C ILE A 125 -0.90 5.01 -5.70
N ARG A 126 -0.80 5.79 -4.63
CA ARG A 126 -0.72 5.25 -3.27
C ARG A 126 -2.11 5.25 -2.68
N ARG A 127 -2.70 4.06 -2.54
CA ARG A 127 -3.91 3.88 -1.75
C ARG A 127 -3.53 4.05 -0.29
N TYR A 128 -4.34 4.79 0.44
CA TYR A 128 -4.23 4.96 1.87
C TYR A 128 -5.54 4.54 2.52
N GLU A 129 -5.44 4.21 3.79
CA GLU A 129 -6.57 4.03 4.70
C GLU A 129 -6.10 4.55 6.05
N ARG A 130 -6.96 5.26 6.78
CA ARG A 130 -6.66 5.68 8.14
C ARG A 130 -6.74 4.51 9.12
N GLU A 131 -6.08 4.67 10.25
CA GLU A 131 -5.92 3.62 11.27
C GLU A 131 -7.20 3.33 12.06
N ARG A 132 -8.14 4.28 12.13
CA ARG A 132 -9.40 4.12 12.87
C ARG A 132 -10.53 5.00 12.32
N PRO A 133 -11.80 4.67 12.60
CA PRO A 133 -12.94 5.51 12.22
C PRO A 133 -12.83 6.94 12.77
N GLY A 134 -13.38 7.90 12.02
CA GLY A 134 -13.41 9.32 12.38
C GLY A 134 -12.11 10.08 12.11
N LYS A 135 -11.02 9.38 11.76
CA LYS A 135 -9.74 10.03 11.43
C LYS A 135 -9.83 10.91 10.17
N LEU A 136 -10.64 10.52 9.20
CA LEU A 136 -10.80 11.24 7.95
C LEU A 136 -12.17 10.94 7.34
N LEU A 137 -12.96 11.98 7.18
CA LEU A 137 -14.25 11.95 6.49
C LEU A 137 -14.10 12.52 5.08
N HIS A 138 -14.51 11.78 4.05
CA HIS A 138 -14.54 12.27 2.68
C HIS A 138 -15.91 12.83 2.35
N VAL A 139 -15.98 14.09 1.95
CA VAL A 139 -17.21 14.75 1.55
C VAL A 139 -17.15 15.12 0.07
N ASP A 140 -18.18 14.73 -0.68
CA ASP A 140 -18.33 15.00 -2.11
C ASP A 140 -19.79 15.33 -2.44
N VAL A 141 -20.00 16.10 -3.51
CA VAL A 141 -21.34 16.41 -4.03
C VAL A 141 -21.46 15.96 -5.46
N LYS A 142 -22.46 15.11 -5.70
CA LYS A 142 -22.81 14.65 -7.03
C LYS A 142 -24.04 15.39 -7.56
N LYS A 143 -23.82 16.26 -8.54
CA LYS A 143 -24.89 16.88 -9.34
C LYS A 143 -25.48 15.88 -10.34
N LEU A 144 -26.77 15.55 -10.20
CA LEU A 144 -27.50 14.62 -11.04
C LEU A 144 -28.71 15.32 -11.67
N GLY A 145 -28.95 15.10 -12.96
CA GLY A 145 -30.14 15.64 -13.61
C GLY A 145 -31.38 14.90 -13.13
N ARG A 146 -32.44 15.64 -12.75
CA ARG A 146 -33.68 15.04 -12.28
C ARG A 146 -34.30 14.13 -13.33
N ILE A 147 -34.97 13.08 -12.87
CA ILE A 147 -35.71 12.15 -13.72
C ILE A 147 -37.19 12.59 -13.72
N PRO A 148 -37.82 12.82 -14.88
CA PRO A 148 -39.24 13.14 -14.95
C PRO A 148 -40.11 12.01 -14.42
N ASP A 149 -41.27 12.38 -13.89
CA ASP A 149 -42.34 11.45 -13.62
C ASP A 149 -42.69 10.69 -14.92
N GLY A 150 -42.85 9.37 -14.82
CA GLY A 150 -43.00 8.49 -16.00
C GLY A 150 -41.68 8.09 -16.67
N GLY A 151 -40.53 8.57 -16.17
CA GLY A 151 -39.20 8.12 -16.57
C GLY A 151 -38.57 8.87 -17.74
N GLY A 152 -37.25 8.71 -17.90
CA GLY A 152 -36.48 9.36 -18.95
C GLY A 152 -36.52 8.64 -20.31
N HIS A 153 -35.54 8.93 -21.17
CA HIS A 153 -35.42 8.33 -22.51
C HIS A 153 -35.49 6.79 -22.53
N LYS A 154 -35.12 6.13 -21.42
CA LYS A 154 -35.10 4.67 -21.31
C LYS A 154 -36.53 4.11 -21.28
N VAL A 155 -37.50 4.87 -20.77
CA VAL A 155 -38.91 4.47 -20.68
C VAL A 155 -39.70 5.06 -21.85
N LEU A 156 -39.51 6.36 -22.13
CA LEU A 156 -40.31 7.09 -23.12
C LEU A 156 -39.71 7.09 -24.54
N GLY A 157 -38.54 6.50 -24.74
CA GLY A 157 -37.77 6.65 -25.98
C GLY A 157 -37.06 8.01 -26.10
N ARG A 158 -36.09 8.10 -27.02
CA ARG A 158 -35.14 9.23 -27.09
C ARG A 158 -35.79 10.58 -27.41
N LYS A 159 -36.84 10.59 -28.24
CA LYS A 159 -37.52 11.82 -28.68
C LYS A 159 -38.41 12.37 -27.56
N ALA A 160 -39.35 11.57 -27.04
CA ALA A 160 -40.26 12.00 -25.97
C ALA A 160 -39.55 12.23 -24.63
N GLY A 161 -38.58 11.38 -24.27
CA GLY A 161 -37.80 11.55 -23.04
C GLY A 161 -36.82 12.73 -23.05
N ARG A 162 -36.57 13.35 -24.20
CA ARG A 162 -35.80 14.61 -24.30
C ARG A 162 -36.70 15.82 -24.06
N THR A 163 -37.94 15.78 -24.53
CA THR A 163 -38.95 16.83 -24.31
C THR A 163 -39.31 16.96 -22.84
N THR A 164 -39.43 15.85 -22.11
CA THR A 164 -39.74 15.86 -20.67
C THR A 164 -38.57 16.28 -19.78
N ARG A 165 -37.35 16.38 -20.33
CA ARG A 165 -36.14 16.71 -19.56
C ARG A 165 -35.83 18.22 -19.54
N SER A 166 -36.41 19.01 -20.44
CA SER A 166 -36.12 20.45 -20.50
C SER A 166 -36.70 21.17 -19.29
N GLY A 167 -35.85 21.86 -18.51
CA GLY A 167 -36.29 22.72 -17.39
C GLY A 167 -36.41 22.04 -16.02
N MET A 168 -36.21 20.72 -15.91
CA MET A 168 -36.38 20.00 -14.65
C MET A 168 -35.33 20.29 -13.55
N GLY A 169 -34.20 20.87 -13.93
CA GLY A 169 -33.12 21.17 -13.00
C GLY A 169 -32.30 19.94 -12.56
N PHE A 170 -31.63 20.08 -11.42
CA PHE A 170 -30.69 19.11 -10.89
C PHE A 170 -30.98 18.84 -9.41
N ASP A 171 -30.69 17.62 -8.99
CA ASP A 171 -30.54 17.25 -7.58
C ASP A 171 -29.05 17.12 -7.26
N TYR A 172 -28.71 17.50 -6.04
CA TYR A 172 -27.34 17.48 -5.54
C TYR A 172 -27.27 16.46 -4.42
N VAL A 173 -26.63 15.33 -4.68
CA VAL A 173 -26.44 14.28 -3.68
C VAL A 173 -25.17 14.61 -2.91
N HIS A 174 -25.33 15.05 -1.67
CA HIS A 174 -24.23 15.29 -0.74
C HIS A 174 -23.92 13.97 -0.04
N SER A 175 -22.68 13.52 -0.12
CA SER A 175 -22.24 12.26 0.48
C SER A 175 -21.03 12.48 1.38
N ALA A 176 -21.03 11.81 2.53
CA ALA A 176 -19.96 11.78 3.50
C ALA A 176 -19.59 10.33 3.79
N VAL A 177 -18.32 9.96 3.63
CA VAL A 177 -17.84 8.58 3.80
C VAL A 177 -16.63 8.56 4.71
N ASP A 178 -16.69 7.79 5.80
CA ASP A 178 -15.53 7.58 6.66
C ASP A 178 -14.49 6.70 5.96
N ASP A 179 -13.22 7.11 5.98
CA ASP A 179 -12.17 6.42 5.22
C ASP A 179 -11.86 5.02 5.77
N HIS A 180 -12.02 4.77 7.08
CA HIS A 180 -11.66 3.49 7.68
C HIS A 180 -12.85 2.50 7.65
N SER A 181 -13.97 2.87 8.28
CA SER A 181 -15.14 2.00 8.39
C SER A 181 -15.90 1.85 7.07
N ARG A 182 -15.70 2.76 6.11
CA ARG A 182 -16.47 2.89 4.86
C ARG A 182 -17.96 3.15 5.08
N LEU A 183 -18.37 3.50 6.29
CA LEU A 183 -19.73 3.93 6.58
C LEU A 183 -20.02 5.23 5.83
N ALA A 184 -21.17 5.28 5.16
CA ALA A 184 -21.59 6.38 4.31
C ALA A 184 -22.89 7.02 4.83
N TYR A 185 -22.93 8.34 4.79
CA TYR A 185 -24.11 9.16 5.00
C TYR A 185 -24.39 9.97 3.75
N SER A 186 -25.65 10.12 3.34
CA SER A 186 -25.99 10.89 2.14
C SER A 186 -27.35 11.57 2.25
N GLU A 187 -27.44 12.78 1.70
CA GLU A 187 -28.66 13.57 1.62
C GLU A 187 -28.83 14.15 0.20
N ILE A 188 -30.07 14.37 -0.23
CA ILE A 188 -30.39 15.02 -1.49
C ILE A 188 -30.81 16.47 -1.21
N HIS A 189 -30.17 17.42 -1.89
CA HIS A 189 -30.40 18.85 -1.74
C HIS A 189 -30.68 19.54 -3.08
N PRO A 190 -31.32 20.73 -3.05
CA PRO A 190 -31.60 21.50 -4.26
C PRO A 190 -30.37 22.22 -4.84
N ASP A 191 -29.30 22.42 -4.06
CA ASP A 191 -28.05 23.01 -4.52
C ASP A 191 -26.80 22.53 -3.75
N GLU A 192 -25.63 23.01 -4.16
CA GLU A 192 -24.31 22.75 -3.56
C GLU A 192 -23.69 24.02 -2.93
N LYS A 193 -24.54 24.97 -2.53
CA LYS A 193 -24.07 26.22 -1.94
C LYS A 193 -23.55 25.99 -0.53
N ALA A 194 -22.72 26.92 -0.09
CA ALA A 194 -21.98 26.76 1.16
C ALA A 194 -22.84 26.56 2.40
N ALA A 195 -24.02 27.20 2.49
CA ALA A 195 -24.94 27.00 3.60
C ALA A 195 -25.46 25.55 3.68
N ILE A 196 -25.82 24.97 2.53
CA ILE A 196 -26.24 23.57 2.42
C ILE A 196 -25.09 22.64 2.76
N CYS A 197 -23.90 22.85 2.18
CA CYS A 197 -22.71 22.05 2.49
C CYS A 197 -22.39 22.04 3.99
N ALA A 198 -22.38 23.23 4.62
CA ALA A 198 -22.11 23.36 6.04
C ALA A 198 -23.17 22.70 6.92
N GLY A 199 -24.45 22.83 6.54
CA GLY A 199 -25.55 22.14 7.22
C GLY A 199 -25.45 20.62 7.10
N PHE A 200 -25.13 20.14 5.89
CA PHE A 200 -24.90 18.73 5.61
C PHE A 200 -23.77 18.15 6.47
N LEU A 201 -22.63 18.84 6.58
CA LEU A 201 -21.51 18.38 7.40
C LEU A 201 -21.90 18.19 8.87
N ARG A 202 -22.66 19.12 9.45
CA ARG A 202 -23.11 19.02 10.85
C ARG A 202 -24.06 17.83 11.06
N ARG A 203 -24.99 17.61 10.13
CA ARG A 203 -25.90 16.46 10.19
C ARG A 203 -25.18 15.13 9.98
N ALA A 204 -24.23 15.09 9.05
CA ALA A 204 -23.36 13.94 8.85
C ALA A 204 -22.60 13.60 10.14
N ALA A 205 -21.98 14.60 10.78
CA ALA A 205 -21.28 14.40 12.05
C ALA A 205 -22.18 13.84 13.16
N ALA A 206 -23.39 14.38 13.30
CA ALA A 206 -24.37 13.86 14.24
C ALA A 206 -24.74 12.40 13.94
N PHE A 207 -24.96 12.05 12.67
CA PHE A 207 -25.19 10.67 12.26
C PHE A 207 -24.01 9.75 12.63
N PHE A 208 -22.78 10.14 12.30
CA PHE A 208 -21.59 9.33 12.60
C PHE A 208 -21.42 9.10 14.12
N GLN A 209 -21.73 10.10 14.94
CA GLN A 209 -21.74 9.97 16.39
C GLN A 209 -22.73 8.91 16.86
N THR A 210 -23.95 8.86 16.30
CA THR A 210 -24.94 7.81 16.66
C THR A 210 -24.47 6.38 16.32
N THR A 211 -23.48 6.26 15.43
CA THR A 211 -22.90 4.97 15.02
C THR A 211 -21.61 4.60 15.75
N GLY A 212 -21.24 5.37 16.79
CA GLY A 212 -20.02 5.13 17.59
C GLY A 212 -18.74 5.76 17.04
N ILE A 213 -18.87 6.69 16.08
CA ILE A 213 -17.75 7.53 15.61
C ILE A 213 -17.88 8.90 16.28
N ASP A 214 -17.36 8.99 17.51
CA ASP A 214 -17.59 10.15 18.37
C ASP A 214 -16.89 11.43 17.93
N ARG A 215 -15.86 11.31 17.08
CA ARG A 215 -15.05 12.45 16.65
C ARG A 215 -14.60 12.31 15.21
N ILE A 216 -14.87 13.35 14.43
CA ILE A 216 -14.26 13.57 13.11
C ILE A 216 -13.06 14.50 13.27
N GLU A 217 -11.85 14.01 12.98
CA GLU A 217 -10.63 14.81 13.10
C GLU A 217 -10.37 15.67 11.86
N ARG A 218 -10.70 15.13 10.69
CA ARG A 218 -10.38 15.76 9.40
C ARG A 218 -11.49 15.53 8.39
N VAL A 219 -11.73 16.52 7.54
CA VAL A 219 -12.68 16.43 6.44
C VAL A 219 -11.95 16.71 5.13
N LEU A 220 -11.88 15.71 4.25
CA LEU A 220 -11.38 15.85 2.89
C LEU A 220 -12.52 16.25 1.97
N THR A 221 -12.31 17.33 1.23
CA THR A 221 -13.22 17.79 0.18
C THR A 221 -12.43 18.01 -1.11
N ASP A 222 -13.15 18.13 -2.22
CA ASP A 222 -12.56 18.69 -3.41
C ASP A 222 -12.20 20.18 -3.22
N ASN A 223 -11.61 20.80 -4.23
CA ASN A 223 -11.16 22.18 -4.14
C ASN A 223 -12.25 23.20 -4.49
N ALA A 224 -13.54 22.83 -4.43
CA ALA A 224 -14.63 23.74 -4.76
C ALA A 224 -14.68 24.94 -3.81
N TRP A 225 -15.18 26.06 -4.33
CA TRP A 225 -15.25 27.33 -3.59
C TRP A 225 -16.01 27.23 -2.26
N PRO A 226 -17.17 26.54 -2.17
CA PRO A 226 -17.92 26.39 -0.92
C PRO A 226 -17.10 25.81 0.23
N TYR A 227 -16.24 24.82 -0.05
CA TYR A 227 -15.42 24.17 0.99
C TYR A 227 -14.15 24.94 1.33
N ARG A 228 -13.60 25.71 0.38
CA ARG A 228 -12.32 26.41 0.57
C ARG A 228 -12.44 27.81 1.11
N LYS A 229 -13.49 28.53 0.75
CA LYS A 229 -13.59 29.98 0.93
C LYS A 229 -14.79 30.44 1.74
N SER A 230 -15.77 29.57 1.96
CA SER A 230 -16.95 29.96 2.72
C SER A 230 -16.70 29.96 4.22
N PHE A 231 -17.08 31.07 4.86
CA PHE A 231 -17.14 31.17 6.31
C PHE A 231 -18.09 30.14 6.94
N ALA A 232 -19.23 29.85 6.30
CA ALA A 232 -20.20 28.89 6.83
C ALA A 232 -19.60 27.48 6.98
N TRP A 233 -18.77 27.08 6.01
CA TRP A 233 -18.06 25.79 6.05
C TRP A 233 -16.95 25.78 7.10
N GLN A 234 -16.16 26.85 7.17
CA GLN A 234 -15.11 27.00 8.18
C GLN A 234 -15.70 26.95 9.61
N GLN A 235 -16.84 27.60 9.82
CA GLN A 235 -17.55 27.55 11.09
C GLN A 235 -18.02 26.11 11.40
N ALA A 236 -18.58 25.40 10.42
CA ALA A 236 -19.00 24.00 10.62
C ALA A 236 -17.82 23.09 11.02
N LEU A 237 -16.64 23.29 10.42
CA LEU A 237 -15.43 22.56 10.83
C LEU A 237 -15.00 22.92 12.25
N ALA A 238 -15.04 24.21 12.60
CA ALA A 238 -14.68 24.69 13.94
C ALA A 238 -15.63 24.13 15.02
N ASP A 239 -16.93 24.15 14.77
CA ASP A 239 -17.96 23.59 15.67
C ASP A 239 -17.70 22.10 15.96
N LEU A 240 -17.17 21.36 14.99
CA LEU A 240 -16.83 19.95 15.11
C LEU A 240 -15.42 19.69 15.66
N GLY A 241 -14.59 20.73 15.83
CA GLY A 241 -13.17 20.58 16.17
C GLY A 241 -12.38 19.80 15.11
N ALA A 242 -12.81 19.87 13.85
CA ALA A 242 -12.26 19.14 12.71
C ALA A 242 -11.40 20.04 11.81
N ALA A 243 -10.37 19.48 11.18
CA ALA A 243 -9.52 20.20 10.23
C ALA A 243 -9.89 19.89 8.77
N GLY A 244 -10.05 20.93 7.95
CA GLY A 244 -10.23 20.78 6.50
C GLY A 244 -8.96 20.27 5.81
N CYS A 245 -9.11 19.31 4.90
CA CYS A 245 -8.06 18.80 4.02
C CYS A 245 -8.47 18.98 2.55
N SER A 246 -7.52 19.33 1.68
CA SER A 246 -7.72 19.36 0.23
C SER A 246 -7.13 18.12 -0.44
N THR A 247 -7.70 17.73 -1.59
CA THR A 247 -7.18 16.63 -2.44
C THR A 247 -5.81 16.89 -3.03
N ASN A 248 -5.37 18.15 -3.08
CA ASN A 248 -3.95 18.45 -3.18
C ASN A 248 -3.35 18.09 -1.82
N GLY A 249 -2.73 16.91 -1.71
CA GLY A 249 -2.04 16.48 -0.50
C GLY A 249 -1.06 17.56 0.01
N PRO A 250 -0.54 17.44 1.24
CA PRO A 250 0.41 18.42 1.75
C PRO A 250 1.53 18.59 0.72
N THR A 251 1.72 19.80 0.22
CA THR A 251 2.80 20.16 -0.71
C THR A 251 4.19 19.97 -0.10
N SER A 252 4.26 19.53 1.15
CA SER A 252 5.46 19.14 1.88
C SER A 252 5.38 17.67 2.31
N GLY A 253 5.51 16.75 1.35
CA GLY A 253 6.14 15.46 1.67
C GLY A 253 7.65 15.68 1.76
N PRO A 254 8.39 14.99 2.65
CA PRO A 254 9.83 15.11 2.69
C PRO A 254 10.39 14.79 1.29
N THR A 255 11.24 15.69 0.78
CA THR A 255 12.07 15.44 -0.40
C THR A 255 12.64 14.03 -0.29
N PRO A 256 12.48 13.14 -1.28
CA PRO A 256 13.01 11.80 -1.16
C PRO A 256 14.53 11.89 -1.02
N ALA A 257 15.01 11.57 0.18
CA ALA A 257 16.41 11.33 0.42
C ALA A 257 16.81 10.11 -0.44
N THR A 258 17.61 10.39 -1.46
CA THR A 258 18.45 9.44 -2.21
C THR A 258 17.70 8.42 -3.10
N PRO A 259 18.06 8.27 -4.41
CA PRO A 259 17.32 7.42 -5.36
C PRO A 259 17.37 5.90 -5.09
N ASN A 260 18.02 5.44 -4.02
CA ASN A 260 18.39 4.03 -3.84
C ASN A 260 17.95 3.40 -2.51
N ALA A 261 17.11 4.05 -1.70
CA ALA A 261 16.53 3.39 -0.53
C ALA A 261 15.41 2.41 -0.97
N PRO A 262 15.44 1.13 -0.56
CA PRO A 262 14.33 0.21 -0.80
C PRO A 262 13.09 0.69 -0.02
N PRO A 263 11.87 0.45 -0.54
CA PRO A 263 10.65 0.86 0.12
C PRO A 263 10.47 0.15 1.48
N PRO A 264 9.86 0.82 2.48
CA PRO A 264 9.88 0.41 3.89
C PRO A 264 9.23 -0.93 4.23
N TRP A 265 8.53 -1.58 3.28
CA TRP A 265 7.92 -2.89 3.47
C TRP A 265 8.88 -4.08 3.28
N GLN A 266 10.16 -3.84 2.95
CA GLN A 266 11.18 -4.91 2.84
C GLN A 266 11.95 -5.19 4.13
N THR A 267 11.78 -4.39 5.18
CA THR A 267 12.43 -4.59 6.48
C THR A 267 11.42 -5.06 7.52
N SER A 268 10.99 -6.32 7.41
CA SER A 268 10.35 -7.02 8.53
C SER A 268 10.57 -8.53 8.39
N CYS A 269 11.76 -8.96 8.76
CA CYS A 269 12.07 -10.33 9.15
C CYS A 269 13.15 -10.26 10.24
N THR A 270 12.79 -9.78 11.42
CA THR A 270 13.55 -10.03 12.65
C THR A 270 12.90 -11.23 13.34
N PRO A 271 13.63 -12.32 13.60
CA PRO A 271 13.11 -13.41 14.42
C PRO A 271 13.08 -12.95 15.89
N THR A 272 11.91 -12.99 16.51
CA THR A 272 11.73 -12.82 17.95
C THR A 272 12.40 -14.00 18.67
N THR A 273 13.48 -13.73 19.39
CA THR A 273 14.08 -14.69 20.33
C THR A 273 13.21 -14.71 21.58
N THR A 274 12.38 -15.75 21.74
CA THR A 274 11.70 -16.05 22.99
C THR A 274 12.72 -16.62 23.98
N THR A 275 13.17 -15.79 24.92
CA THR A 275 13.88 -16.25 26.12
C THR A 275 12.82 -16.68 27.14
N ALA A 276 12.66 -17.99 27.33
CA ALA A 276 11.89 -18.54 28.44
C ALA A 276 12.74 -18.48 29.71
N ALA A 277 12.31 -17.68 30.68
CA ALA A 277 12.84 -17.71 32.04
C ALA A 277 11.91 -18.55 32.91
N THR A 278 12.42 -19.67 33.41
CA THR A 278 11.80 -20.51 34.44
C THR A 278 12.18 -19.96 35.82
N PRO A 279 11.23 -19.71 36.73
CA PRO A 279 11.52 -19.63 38.15
C PRO A 279 11.06 -20.91 38.88
N HIS A 280 12.02 -21.73 39.27
CA HIS A 280 11.97 -22.51 40.52
C HIS A 280 12.75 -21.68 41.57
N ALA A 281 12.52 -21.66 42.86
CA ALA A 281 11.53 -22.17 43.81
C ALA A 281 12.12 -21.81 45.19
N ALA A 282 11.34 -21.37 46.19
CA ALA A 282 11.68 -21.51 47.61
C ALA A 282 10.56 -20.95 48.51
N ALA A 283 9.64 -21.82 48.92
CA ALA A 283 8.82 -21.59 50.10
C ALA A 283 9.35 -22.51 51.20
N SER A 284 9.96 -21.91 52.21
CA SER A 284 10.49 -22.57 53.39
C SER A 284 9.38 -22.67 54.44
N HIS A 285 9.07 -23.88 54.91
CA HIS A 285 8.49 -24.08 56.23
C HIS A 285 9.20 -25.25 56.91
N PRO A 286 9.74 -25.07 58.14
CA PRO A 286 10.23 -26.15 58.97
C PRO A 286 9.07 -26.82 59.75
N SER A 287 9.14 -28.14 59.89
CA SER A 287 8.22 -28.93 60.70
C SER A 287 8.47 -28.76 62.20
N ALA A 288 7.35 -28.82 62.91
CA ALA A 288 7.09 -29.04 64.34
C ALA A 288 8.22 -29.62 65.21
N VAL A 289 8.30 -29.08 66.43
CA VAL A 289 7.73 -29.80 67.58
C VAL A 289 6.33 -29.25 67.81
#